data_AF-A0A2V1C0X5-F1
#
_entry.id   AF-A0A2V1C0X5-F1
#
_cell.length_a   1.000
_cell.length_b   1.000
_cell.length_c   1.000
_cell.angle_alpha   90.00
_cell.angle_beta   90.00
_cell.angle_gamma   90.00
#
_symmetry.space_group_name_H-M   'P 1'
#
loop_
_entity.id
_entity.type
_entity.pdbx_description
1 polymer ?
#
loop_
_entity_poly.entity_id
_entity_poly.type
_entity_poly.pdbx_seq_one_letter_code
_entity_poly.pdbx_strand_id
1 'polypeptide(L)'
;MAMFKETLDSIITATASVLARSTDSLNISAFSVPQHFYDISSFANMLETASKAGYIHRTGQIITHFNSARLAYNLDNCTAVGFPPDCNLDEEENCVFVVDYGTTYLSLGFAAVGKRLYAQVAERDWTEVQDMSSEAPEHSISKMKALLEEGLPAFKPKLKVSIAPGLVGVQGAAHRARQMVMDEVFNGPERLSDHALTEEERHPPMRHSHDEL
;
A
#
# COMPACT_ATOMS: atom_id res chain seq x y z
N MET A 1 -10.65 10.35 16.09
CA MET A 1 -9.33 9.94 16.64
C MET A 1 -9.41 8.86 17.70
N ALA A 2 -10.31 8.95 18.71
CA ALA A 2 -10.49 7.89 19.72
C ALA A 2 -10.68 6.49 19.10
N MET A 3 -11.56 6.40 18.08
CA MET A 3 -11.85 5.16 17.37
C MET A 3 -10.61 4.46 16.76
N PHE A 4 -9.66 5.22 16.20
CA PHE A 4 -8.47 4.62 15.58
C PHE A 4 -7.52 4.02 16.65
N LYS A 5 -7.26 4.75 17.73
CA LYS A 5 -6.48 4.23 18.85
C LYS A 5 -7.16 2.99 19.46
N GLU A 6 -8.45 3.06 19.73
CA GLU A 6 -9.23 1.93 20.26
C GLU A 6 -9.16 0.70 19.33
N THR A 7 -9.14 0.92 18.02
CA THR A 7 -8.99 -0.15 17.02
C THR A 7 -7.60 -0.79 17.13
N LEU A 8 -6.53 0.00 17.22
CA LEU A 8 -5.18 -0.52 17.41
C LEU A 8 -5.01 -1.26 18.76
N ASP A 9 -5.56 -0.69 19.84
CA ASP A 9 -5.55 -1.32 21.17
C ASP A 9 -6.27 -2.68 21.12
N SER A 10 -7.41 -2.75 20.43
CA SER A 10 -8.18 -3.98 20.24
C SER A 10 -7.40 -5.03 19.43
N ILE A 11 -6.77 -4.63 18.32
CA ILE A 11 -5.94 -5.52 17.50
C ILE A 11 -4.77 -6.08 18.32
N ILE A 12 -4.07 -5.24 19.09
CA ILE A 12 -2.95 -5.67 19.93
C ILE A 12 -3.43 -6.65 20.99
N THR A 13 -4.54 -6.34 21.66
CA THR A 13 -5.12 -7.19 22.70
C THR A 13 -5.52 -8.56 22.15
N ALA A 14 -6.21 -8.58 21.00
CA ALA A 14 -6.59 -9.81 20.32
C ALA A 14 -5.34 -10.63 19.91
N THR A 15 -4.32 -9.97 19.36
CA THR A 15 -3.06 -10.61 18.95
C THR A 15 -2.31 -11.19 20.15
N ALA A 16 -2.22 -10.44 21.25
CA ALA A 16 -1.60 -10.88 22.50
C ALA A 16 -2.28 -12.13 23.05
N SER A 17 -3.62 -12.16 23.01
CA SER A 17 -4.41 -13.32 23.40
C SER A 17 -4.11 -14.55 22.53
N VAL A 18 -4.11 -14.40 21.20
CA VAL A 18 -3.82 -15.51 20.27
C VAL A 18 -2.39 -16.03 20.42
N LEU A 19 -1.42 -15.15 20.68
CA LEU A 19 -0.01 -15.51 20.84
C LEU A 19 0.33 -15.97 22.27
N ALA A 20 -0.61 -15.93 23.21
CA ALA A 20 -0.39 -16.17 24.64
C ALA A 20 0.77 -15.32 25.22
N ARG A 21 0.80 -14.03 24.86
CA ARG A 21 1.83 -13.06 25.27
C ARG A 21 1.20 -11.84 25.95
N SER A 22 2.01 -11.09 26.70
CA SER A 22 1.59 -9.77 27.20
C SER A 22 1.53 -8.76 26.06
N THR A 23 0.56 -7.84 26.11
CA THR A 23 0.45 -6.69 25.21
C THR A 23 1.73 -5.86 25.18
N ASP A 24 2.38 -5.68 26.33
CA ASP A 24 3.63 -4.90 26.48
C ASP A 24 4.81 -5.53 25.73
N SER A 25 4.70 -6.80 25.35
CA SER A 25 5.74 -7.52 24.61
C SER A 25 5.53 -7.49 23.09
N LEU A 26 4.43 -6.90 22.62
CA LEU A 26 4.09 -6.82 21.21
C LEU A 26 4.40 -5.43 20.67
N ASN A 27 5.12 -5.40 19.55
CA ASN A 27 5.37 -4.18 18.79
C ASN A 27 4.69 -4.31 17.42
N ILE A 28 4.01 -3.26 16.97
CA ILE A 28 3.49 -3.20 15.62
C ILE A 28 4.66 -2.95 14.67
N SER A 29 5.04 -3.94 13.88
CA SER A 29 6.12 -3.77 12.90
C SER A 29 5.65 -3.03 11.66
N ALA A 30 4.43 -3.25 11.19
CA ALA A 30 3.87 -2.52 10.06
C ALA A 30 2.33 -2.61 10.06
N PHE A 31 1.66 -1.65 9.43
CA PHE A 31 0.25 -1.74 9.11
C PHE A 31 -0.08 -1.04 7.78
N SER A 32 -1.08 -1.58 7.09
CA SER A 32 -1.60 -1.04 5.84
C SER A 32 -2.75 -0.07 6.10
N VAL A 33 -2.77 1.03 5.39
CA VAL A 33 -3.85 2.02 5.46
C VAL A 33 -4.65 1.96 4.17
N PRO A 34 -5.98 1.85 4.21
CA PRO A 34 -6.80 1.90 3.00
C PRO A 34 -6.61 3.22 2.25
N GLN A 35 -6.66 3.18 0.93
CA GLN A 35 -6.32 4.33 0.09
C GLN A 35 -7.24 5.53 0.34
N HIS A 36 -8.53 5.30 0.55
CA HIS A 36 -9.49 6.38 0.83
C HIS A 36 -9.29 7.09 2.18
N PHE A 37 -8.48 6.54 3.10
CA PHE A 37 -8.05 7.25 4.32
C PHE A 37 -6.79 8.09 4.10
N TYR A 38 -6.26 8.12 2.88
CA TYR A 38 -5.08 8.88 2.52
C TYR A 38 -5.38 10.35 2.21
N ASP A 39 -6.58 10.85 2.52
CA ASP A 39 -6.77 12.29 2.63
C ASP A 39 -5.78 12.85 3.66
N ILE A 40 -5.19 14.00 3.34
CA ILE A 40 -4.07 14.58 4.10
C ILE A 40 -4.41 14.70 5.59
N SER A 41 -5.65 15.07 5.91
CA SER A 41 -6.08 15.30 7.29
C SER A 41 -6.24 13.99 8.06
N SER A 42 -6.91 12.99 7.48
CA SER A 42 -7.12 11.68 8.10
C SER A 42 -5.80 10.94 8.29
N PHE A 43 -4.95 10.95 7.27
CA PHE A 43 -3.65 10.29 7.34
C PHE A 43 -2.73 10.93 8.39
N ALA A 44 -2.62 12.27 8.39
CA ALA A 44 -1.81 12.99 9.38
C ALA A 44 -2.32 12.74 10.81
N ASN A 45 -3.64 12.81 11.01
CA ASN A 45 -4.27 12.54 12.30
C ASN A 45 -4.02 11.11 12.78
N MET A 46 -4.12 10.13 11.89
CA MET A 46 -3.86 8.74 12.20
C MET A 46 -2.39 8.51 12.58
N LEU A 47 -1.45 9.06 11.80
CA LEU A 47 -0.01 9.01 12.08
C LEU A 47 0.30 9.65 13.44
N GLU A 48 -0.23 10.84 13.70
CA GLU A 48 -0.04 11.53 14.97
C GLU A 48 -0.60 10.74 16.15
N THR A 49 -1.81 10.18 16.01
CA THR A 49 -2.46 9.37 17.05
C THR A 49 -1.64 8.12 17.36
N ALA A 50 -1.19 7.41 16.33
CA ALA A 50 -0.39 6.20 16.49
C ALA A 50 0.99 6.50 17.11
N SER A 51 1.62 7.60 16.68
CA SER A 51 2.90 8.07 17.23
C SER A 51 2.77 8.43 18.71
N LYS A 52 1.76 9.24 19.08
CA LYS A 52 1.47 9.60 20.47
C LYS A 52 1.14 8.40 21.36
N ALA A 53 0.50 7.38 20.80
CA ALA A 53 0.21 6.12 21.49
C ALA A 53 1.43 5.19 21.59
N GLY A 54 2.57 5.53 20.97
CA GLY A 54 3.76 4.69 20.98
C GLY A 54 3.65 3.45 20.10
N TYR A 55 2.81 3.47 19.05
CA TYR A 55 2.70 2.37 18.09
C TYR A 55 3.61 2.52 16.87
N ILE A 56 4.09 3.74 16.62
CA ILE A 56 4.96 4.06 15.50
C ILE A 56 6.19 4.77 16.01
N HIS A 57 7.34 4.26 15.59
CA HIS A 57 8.66 4.72 15.98
C HIS A 57 9.57 4.95 14.77
N ARG A 58 9.17 4.50 13.57
CA ARG A 58 10.01 4.49 12.37
C ARG A 58 9.22 4.83 11.11
N THR A 59 9.90 5.49 10.20
CA THR A 59 9.43 5.69 8.82
C THR A 59 9.25 4.34 8.14
N GLY A 60 8.15 4.17 7.40
CA GLY A 60 7.86 2.93 6.65
C GLY A 60 7.09 1.85 7.44
N GLN A 61 6.78 2.04 8.72
CA GLN A 61 5.82 1.17 9.44
C GLN A 61 4.41 1.31 8.87
N ILE A 62 4.05 2.54 8.47
CA ILE A 62 2.81 2.78 7.73
C ILE A 62 3.08 2.58 6.25
N ILE A 63 2.27 1.75 5.60
CA ILE A 63 2.29 1.58 4.15
C ILE A 63 0.91 1.89 3.57
N THR A 64 0.89 2.56 2.42
CA THR A 64 -0.34 2.81 1.66
C THR A 64 -0.94 1.50 1.16
N HIS A 65 -2.21 1.52 0.79
CA HIS A 65 -2.89 0.33 0.28
C HIS A 65 -2.19 -0.21 -0.97
N PHE A 66 -1.86 0.66 -1.93
CA PHE A 66 -1.16 0.25 -3.14
C PHE A 66 0.27 -0.25 -2.90
N ASN A 67 1.00 0.33 -1.95
CA ASN A 67 2.30 -0.23 -1.55
C ASN A 67 2.11 -1.61 -0.90
N SER A 68 1.04 -1.79 -0.12
CA SER A 68 0.67 -3.11 0.43
C SER A 68 0.36 -4.10 -0.69
N ALA A 69 -0.40 -3.69 -1.71
CA ALA A 69 -0.70 -4.53 -2.88
C ALA A 69 0.56 -4.96 -3.61
N ARG A 70 1.45 -4.02 -3.90
CA ARG A 70 2.76 -4.30 -4.49
C ARG A 70 3.53 -5.35 -3.71
N LEU A 71 3.65 -5.19 -2.38
CA LEU A 71 4.37 -6.12 -1.53
C LEU A 71 3.66 -7.48 -1.43
N ALA A 72 2.34 -7.51 -1.40
CA ALA A 72 1.56 -8.75 -1.37
C ALA A 72 1.81 -9.60 -2.63
N TYR A 73 2.03 -8.97 -3.78
CA TYR A 73 2.39 -9.62 -5.04
C TYR A 73 3.91 -9.81 -5.24
N ASN A 74 4.73 -9.58 -4.21
CA ASN A 74 6.19 -9.62 -4.24
C ASN A 74 6.80 -8.76 -5.36
N LEU A 75 6.18 -7.63 -5.70
CA LEU A 75 6.63 -6.70 -6.76
C LEU A 75 7.77 -5.78 -6.27
N ASP A 76 8.46 -6.18 -5.20
CA ASP A 76 9.73 -5.63 -4.74
C ASP A 76 10.94 -6.49 -5.18
N ASN A 77 10.71 -7.44 -6.09
CA ASN A 77 11.70 -8.36 -6.63
C ASN A 77 11.71 -8.33 -8.17
N CYS A 78 12.90 -8.29 -8.77
CA CYS A 78 13.13 -8.27 -10.21
C CYS A 78 12.36 -9.33 -10.98
N THR A 79 12.43 -10.58 -10.54
CA THR A 79 11.78 -11.69 -11.26
C THR A 79 10.26 -11.54 -11.26
N ALA A 80 9.69 -10.89 -10.23
CA ALA A 80 8.25 -10.71 -10.11
C ALA A 80 7.69 -9.66 -11.07
N VAL A 81 8.52 -8.73 -11.56
CA VAL A 81 8.19 -7.73 -12.60
C VAL A 81 8.75 -8.10 -13.98
N GLY A 82 9.46 -9.22 -14.09
CA GLY A 82 9.94 -9.79 -15.36
C GLY A 82 11.38 -9.45 -15.72
N PHE A 83 12.19 -8.96 -14.77
CA PHE A 83 13.62 -8.71 -14.95
C PHE A 83 14.48 -9.90 -14.49
N PRO A 84 15.77 -9.94 -14.90
CA PRO A 84 16.75 -10.90 -14.38
C PRO A 84 16.89 -10.84 -12.84
N PRO A 85 17.21 -11.96 -12.14
CA PRO A 85 17.27 -12.00 -10.67
C PRO A 85 18.27 -11.03 -10.02
N ASP A 86 19.29 -10.60 -10.76
CA ASP A 86 20.38 -9.73 -10.34
C ASP A 86 20.16 -8.25 -10.72
N CYS A 87 18.98 -7.89 -11.23
CA CYS A 87 18.65 -6.50 -11.54
C CYS A 87 18.68 -5.61 -10.27
N ASN A 88 18.96 -4.32 -10.46
CA ASN A 88 18.71 -3.33 -9.42
C ASN A 88 17.35 -2.69 -9.66
N LEU A 89 16.31 -3.22 -9.01
CA LEU A 89 14.93 -2.73 -9.19
C LEU A 89 14.76 -1.23 -8.87
N ASP A 90 15.63 -0.64 -8.06
CA ASP A 90 15.58 0.80 -7.78
C ASP A 90 16.19 1.66 -8.93
N GLU A 91 16.92 1.05 -9.88
CA GLU A 91 17.49 1.69 -11.08
C GLU A 91 16.70 1.36 -12.36
N GLU A 92 15.78 0.40 -12.30
CA GLU A 92 14.96 0.01 -13.45
C GLU A 92 13.72 0.92 -13.60
N GLU A 93 13.37 1.26 -14.82
CA GLU A 93 12.10 1.93 -15.12
C GLU A 93 10.96 0.92 -15.10
N ASN A 94 10.30 0.78 -13.95
CA ASN A 94 9.15 -0.11 -13.84
C ASN A 94 7.97 0.51 -13.10
N CYS A 95 6.81 0.38 -13.73
CA CYS A 95 5.55 0.84 -13.18
C CYS A 95 4.59 -0.34 -13.03
N VAL A 96 3.77 -0.28 -11.99
CA VAL A 96 2.63 -1.17 -11.81
C VAL A 96 1.35 -0.36 -11.97
N PHE A 97 0.37 -0.96 -12.61
CA PHE A 97 -1.00 -0.46 -12.62
C PHE A 97 -1.81 -1.30 -11.64
N VAL A 98 -2.38 -0.64 -10.63
CA VAL A 98 -3.19 -1.27 -9.60
C VAL A 98 -4.64 -0.87 -9.84
N VAL A 99 -5.50 -1.88 -9.81
CA VAL A 99 -6.95 -1.70 -9.81
C VAL A 99 -7.46 -2.24 -8.48
N ASP A 100 -7.85 -1.33 -7.60
CA ASP A 100 -8.43 -1.66 -6.30
C ASP A 100 -9.93 -1.45 -6.34
N TYR A 101 -10.65 -2.55 -6.12
CA TYR A 101 -12.10 -2.57 -6.14
C TYR A 101 -12.61 -2.89 -4.73
N GLY A 102 -12.84 -1.83 -3.97
CA GLY A 102 -13.42 -1.91 -2.64
C GLY A 102 -14.94 -2.08 -2.67
N THR A 103 -15.55 -2.26 -1.51
CA THR A 103 -17.03 -2.31 -1.35
C THR A 103 -17.70 -0.95 -1.49
N THR A 104 -16.93 0.15 -1.43
CA THR A 104 -17.48 1.50 -1.47
C THR A 104 -16.73 2.43 -2.41
N TYR A 105 -15.72 1.91 -3.11
CA TYR A 105 -14.87 2.71 -3.98
C TYR A 105 -14.23 1.85 -5.08
N LEU A 106 -13.91 2.51 -6.19
CA LEU A 106 -12.95 2.03 -7.18
C LEU A 106 -11.77 2.99 -7.18
N SER A 107 -10.56 2.44 -7.05
CA SER A 107 -9.32 3.22 -7.13
C SER A 107 -8.41 2.61 -8.19
N LEU A 108 -7.87 3.47 -9.04
CA LEU A 108 -6.90 3.11 -10.07
C LEU A 108 -5.61 3.86 -9.79
N GLY A 109 -4.49 3.15 -9.69
CA GLY A 109 -3.19 3.74 -9.39
C GLY A 109 -2.11 3.30 -10.36
N PHE A 110 -1.28 4.24 -10.80
CA PHE A 110 0.03 3.95 -11.36
C PHE A 110 1.09 4.24 -10.31
N ALA A 111 2.01 3.31 -10.12
CA ALA A 111 3.10 3.48 -9.19
C ALA A 111 4.42 3.01 -9.79
N ALA A 112 5.46 3.82 -9.66
CA ALA A 112 6.82 3.36 -9.80
C ALA A 112 7.13 2.47 -8.60
N VAL A 113 7.70 1.29 -8.89
CA VAL A 113 8.05 0.32 -7.86
C VAL A 113 9.56 0.16 -7.78
N GLY A 114 10.06 -0.06 -6.58
CA GLY A 114 11.47 -0.39 -6.36
C GLY A 114 11.55 -1.45 -5.29
N LYS A 115 12.76 -1.85 -4.91
CA LYS A 115 12.93 -2.69 -3.71
C LYS A 115 12.39 -1.93 -2.49
N ARG A 116 12.71 -0.64 -2.42
CA ARG A 116 12.34 0.26 -1.31
C ARG A 116 11.36 1.35 -1.73
N LEU A 117 11.32 1.67 -3.02
CA LEU A 117 10.48 2.72 -3.56
C LEU A 117 9.04 2.24 -3.77
N TYR A 118 8.11 3.08 -3.31
CA TYR A 118 6.77 3.15 -3.85
C TYR A 118 6.48 4.63 -4.08
N ALA A 119 6.53 5.06 -5.33
CA ALA A 119 6.18 6.42 -5.71
C ALA A 119 4.91 6.35 -6.56
N GLN A 120 3.84 6.88 -6.02
CA GLN A 120 2.59 6.99 -6.74
C GLN A 120 2.74 8.06 -7.82
N VAL A 121 2.54 7.66 -9.08
CA VAL A 121 2.72 8.52 -10.26
C VAL A 121 1.41 9.19 -10.63
N ALA A 122 0.31 8.43 -10.61
CA ALA A 122 -1.02 8.93 -10.90
C ALA A 122 -2.05 8.09 -10.17
N GLU A 123 -3.16 8.70 -9.78
CA GLU A 123 -4.29 8.03 -9.16
C GLU A 123 -5.61 8.63 -9.62
N ARG A 124 -6.63 7.79 -9.68
CA ARG A 124 -8.00 8.22 -9.87
C ARG A 124 -8.94 7.39 -9.02
N ASP A 125 -9.70 8.09 -8.19
CA ASP A 125 -10.70 7.51 -7.30
C ASP A 125 -12.12 7.85 -7.76
N TRP A 126 -13.02 6.89 -7.58
CA TRP A 126 -14.46 7.07 -7.71
C TRP A 126 -15.13 6.68 -6.39
N THR A 127 -15.58 7.69 -5.64
CA THR A 127 -16.18 7.55 -4.29
C THR A 127 -17.71 7.54 -4.31
N GLU A 128 -18.33 7.65 -5.48
CA GLU A 128 -19.79 7.69 -5.65
C GLU A 128 -20.31 6.56 -6.54
N VAL A 129 -19.64 5.42 -6.54
CA VAL A 129 -20.20 4.22 -7.17
C VAL A 129 -21.29 3.67 -6.26
N GLN A 130 -22.45 4.33 -6.32
CA GLN A 130 -23.64 4.03 -5.54
C GLN A 130 -24.05 2.58 -5.82
N ASP A 131 -24.18 1.78 -4.75
CA ASP A 131 -24.64 0.38 -4.79
C ASP A 131 -23.59 -0.72 -5.08
N MET A 132 -22.38 -0.59 -4.51
CA MET A 132 -21.41 -1.69 -4.44
C MET A 132 -21.22 -2.29 -3.03
N SER A 133 -22.21 -2.19 -2.14
CA SER A 133 -22.07 -2.52 -0.71
C SER A 133 -21.58 -3.94 -0.36
N SER A 134 -21.42 -4.83 -1.35
CA SER A 134 -20.77 -6.13 -1.23
C SER A 134 -19.40 -6.14 -1.92
N GLU A 135 -18.48 -7.01 -1.49
CA GLU A 135 -17.25 -7.30 -2.26
C GLU A 135 -17.61 -7.50 -3.74
N ALA A 136 -16.75 -7.00 -4.64
CA ALA A 136 -16.93 -7.20 -6.07
C ALA A 136 -17.26 -8.67 -6.32
N PRO A 137 -18.43 -9.00 -6.88
CA PRO A 137 -18.74 -10.38 -7.16
C PRO A 137 -17.62 -10.99 -8.00
N GLU A 138 -17.24 -12.24 -7.75
CA GLU A 138 -16.14 -12.91 -8.47
C GLU A 138 -16.33 -12.83 -10.00
N HIS A 139 -17.57 -12.82 -10.47
CA HIS A 139 -17.91 -12.64 -11.89
C HIS A 139 -17.54 -11.26 -12.43
N SER A 140 -17.67 -10.18 -11.63
CA SER A 140 -17.28 -8.81 -12.01
C SER A 140 -15.76 -8.68 -12.12
N ILE A 141 -15.02 -9.25 -11.16
CA ILE A 141 -13.55 -9.31 -11.22
C ILE A 141 -13.12 -10.09 -12.47
N SER A 142 -13.76 -11.23 -12.73
CA SER A 142 -13.48 -12.06 -13.90
C SER A 142 -13.78 -11.33 -15.21
N LYS A 143 -14.88 -10.57 -15.28
CA LYS A 143 -15.23 -9.76 -16.45
C LYS A 143 -14.23 -8.64 -16.67
N MET A 144 -13.83 -7.93 -15.62
CA MET A 144 -12.80 -6.89 -15.71
C MET A 144 -11.47 -7.47 -16.17
N LYS A 145 -11.05 -8.62 -15.62
CA LYS A 145 -9.87 -9.34 -16.06
C LYS A 145 -9.97 -9.70 -17.55
N ALA A 146 -11.10 -10.22 -18.01
CA ALA A 146 -11.31 -10.55 -19.42
C ALA A 146 -11.19 -9.31 -20.31
N LEU A 147 -11.78 -8.17 -19.92
CA LEU A 147 -11.67 -6.91 -20.64
C LEU A 147 -10.22 -6.38 -20.68
N LEU A 148 -9.47 -6.53 -19.57
CA LEU A 148 -8.05 -6.17 -19.53
C LEU A 148 -7.21 -7.08 -20.43
N GLU A 149 -7.47 -8.39 -20.42
CA GLU A 149 -6.78 -9.34 -21.30
C GLU A 149 -7.10 -9.12 -22.78
N GLU A 150 -8.33 -8.72 -23.11
CA GLU A 150 -8.77 -8.40 -24.46
C GLU A 150 -8.17 -7.08 -24.95
N GLY A 151 -8.21 -6.03 -24.11
CA GLY A 151 -7.69 -4.70 -24.45
C GLY A 151 -6.16 -4.62 -24.41
N LEU A 152 -5.50 -5.46 -23.62
CA LEU A 152 -4.04 -5.47 -23.41
C LEU A 152 -3.46 -6.88 -23.58
N PRO A 153 -3.58 -7.50 -24.77
CA PRO A 153 -3.21 -8.91 -24.97
C PRO A 153 -1.72 -9.18 -24.70
N ALA A 154 -0.84 -8.21 -24.99
CA ALA A 154 0.59 -8.31 -24.69
C ALA A 154 0.90 -8.33 -23.18
N PHE A 155 -0.01 -7.84 -22.34
CA PHE A 155 0.14 -7.78 -20.89
C PHE A 155 -0.53 -8.96 -20.17
N LYS A 156 -1.28 -9.81 -20.88
CA LYS A 156 -1.91 -11.00 -20.32
C LYS A 156 -1.01 -11.85 -19.39
N PRO A 157 0.25 -12.19 -19.75
CA PRO A 157 1.11 -12.97 -18.85
C PRO A 157 1.60 -12.18 -17.61
N LYS A 158 1.44 -10.85 -17.62
CA LYS A 158 1.85 -9.95 -16.54
C LYS A 158 0.70 -9.57 -15.60
N LEU A 159 -0.56 -9.83 -15.98
CA LEU A 159 -1.72 -9.54 -15.16
C LEU A 159 -1.75 -10.49 -13.95
N LYS A 160 -1.64 -9.93 -12.75
CA LYS A 160 -1.76 -10.67 -11.49
C LYS A 160 -3.13 -10.40 -10.88
N VAL A 161 -3.95 -11.44 -10.82
CA VAL A 161 -5.28 -11.43 -10.21
C VAL A 161 -5.39 -12.70 -9.37
N SER A 162 -4.82 -12.70 -8.16
CA SER A 162 -4.73 -13.94 -7.38
C SER A 162 -4.82 -13.78 -5.87
N ILE A 163 -4.80 -12.56 -5.34
CA ILE A 163 -4.92 -12.33 -3.90
C ILE A 163 -6.37 -11.93 -3.62
N ALA A 164 -7.01 -12.64 -2.70
CA ALA A 164 -8.32 -12.26 -2.20
C ALA A 164 -8.23 -10.81 -1.69
N PRO A 165 -9.10 -9.88 -2.15
CA PRO A 165 -8.97 -8.45 -1.83
C PRO A 165 -8.79 -8.18 -0.34
N GLY A 166 -9.54 -8.87 0.52
CA GLY A 166 -9.43 -8.75 1.99
C GLY A 166 -8.08 -9.14 2.60
N LEU A 167 -7.23 -9.88 1.88
CA LEU A 167 -5.91 -10.30 2.35
C LEU A 167 -4.77 -9.41 1.87
N VAL A 168 -5.00 -8.54 0.88
CA VAL A 168 -3.94 -7.73 0.25
C VAL A 168 -3.22 -6.85 1.28
N GLY A 169 -3.99 -6.13 2.11
CA GLY A 169 -3.43 -5.26 3.15
C GLY A 169 -2.61 -6.05 4.18
N VAL A 170 -3.13 -7.18 4.65
CA VAL A 170 -2.47 -8.04 5.65
C VAL A 170 -1.19 -8.64 5.10
N GLN A 171 -1.21 -9.18 3.88
CA GLN A 171 -0.03 -9.76 3.24
C GLN A 171 1.05 -8.73 2.97
N GLY A 172 0.67 -7.55 2.47
CA GLY A 172 1.58 -6.43 2.26
C GLY A 172 2.21 -5.94 3.56
N ALA A 173 1.41 -5.78 4.62
CA ALA A 173 1.89 -5.38 5.94
C ALA A 173 2.83 -6.43 6.55
N ALA A 174 2.49 -7.72 6.45
CA ALA A 174 3.35 -8.80 6.91
C ALA A 174 4.68 -8.83 6.15
N HIS A 175 4.66 -8.57 4.84
CA HIS A 175 5.87 -8.46 4.04
C HIS A 175 6.73 -7.27 4.45
N ARG A 176 6.13 -6.10 4.64
CA ARG A 176 6.83 -4.92 5.17
C ARG A 176 7.43 -5.20 6.54
N ALA A 177 6.69 -5.83 7.44
CA ALA A 177 7.19 -6.21 8.75
C ALA A 177 8.45 -7.08 8.67
N ARG A 178 8.49 -8.06 7.74
CA ARG A 178 9.70 -8.85 7.47
C ARG A 178 10.85 -7.98 6.99
N GLN A 179 10.61 -7.08 6.04
CA GLN A 179 11.64 -6.14 5.57
C GLN A 179 12.19 -5.29 6.71
N MET A 180 11.32 -4.80 7.62
CA MET A 180 11.74 -3.97 8.75
C MET A 180 12.59 -4.72 9.78
N VAL A 181 12.40 -6.03 9.91
CA VAL A 181 13.23 -6.86 10.78
C VAL A 181 14.56 -7.19 10.10
N MET A 182 14.56 -7.47 8.79
CA MET A 182 15.69 -8.05 8.08
C MET A 182 16.62 -7.04 7.39
N ASP A 183 16.12 -5.90 6.94
CA ASP A 183 16.92 -4.89 6.22
C ASP A 183 17.44 -3.83 7.19
N GLU A 184 18.77 -3.74 7.30
CA GLU A 184 19.47 -2.77 8.15
C GLU A 184 19.06 -1.34 7.86
N VAL A 185 18.63 -1.03 6.62
CA VAL A 185 18.17 0.30 6.24
C VAL A 185 16.92 0.73 7.01
N PHE A 186 16.01 -0.19 7.34
CA PHE A 186 14.87 0.11 8.21
C PHE A 186 15.21 0.07 9.71
N ASN A 187 16.41 -0.40 10.05
CA ASN A 187 16.94 -0.44 11.42
C ASN A 187 17.89 0.72 11.72
N GLY A 188 18.23 1.56 10.73
CA GLY A 188 19.01 2.76 10.90
C GLY A 188 18.36 3.72 11.89
N PRO A 189 19.14 4.55 12.61
CA PRO A 189 18.63 5.50 13.61
C PRO A 189 17.90 6.71 13.00
N GLU A 190 17.29 6.56 11.81
CA GLU A 190 16.45 7.60 11.21
C GLU A 190 15.30 7.93 12.15
N ARG A 191 15.49 9.01 12.90
CA ARG A 191 14.42 9.62 13.68
C ARG A 191 13.41 10.18 12.71
N LEU A 192 12.12 9.97 13.01
CA LEU A 192 10.97 10.63 12.38
C LEU A 192 11.05 12.19 12.37
N SER A 193 12.13 12.80 12.86
CA SER A 193 12.18 14.21 13.25
C SER A 193 12.57 15.20 12.16
N ASP A 194 13.23 14.79 11.07
CA ASP A 194 13.85 15.77 10.15
C ASP A 194 13.35 15.67 8.70
N HIS A 195 12.69 14.56 8.33
CA HIS A 195 12.09 14.35 7.01
C HIS A 195 10.60 14.01 7.12
N ALA A 196 9.85 14.73 7.96
CA ALA A 196 8.40 14.79 7.80
C ALA A 196 8.14 15.36 6.39
N LEU A 197 8.09 14.45 5.42
CA LEU A 197 7.98 14.62 3.98
C LEU A 197 7.23 15.92 3.66
N THR A 198 7.99 16.96 3.33
CA THR A 198 7.43 18.21 2.82
C THR A 198 6.62 17.87 1.57
N GLU A 199 5.43 18.45 1.43
CA GLU A 199 4.45 18.17 0.37
C GLU A 199 5.06 18.20 -1.05
N GLU A 200 6.14 18.95 -1.22
CA GLU A 200 6.78 19.26 -2.50
C GLU A 200 7.51 18.06 -3.14
N GLU A 201 7.95 17.07 -2.36
CA GLU A 201 8.62 15.88 -2.91
C GLU A 201 7.66 14.76 -3.35
N ARG A 202 6.39 14.79 -2.92
CA ARG A 202 5.47 13.66 -3.16
C ARG A 202 4.77 13.74 -4.51
N HIS A 203 4.55 14.94 -5.05
CA HIS A 203 3.91 15.14 -6.35
C HIS A 203 4.71 16.19 -7.13
N PRO A 204 5.60 15.82 -8.06
CA PRO A 204 6.09 16.79 -9.02
C PRO A 204 4.86 17.43 -9.68
N PRO A 205 4.78 18.77 -9.79
CA PRO A 205 3.61 19.42 -10.34
C PRO A 205 3.31 18.79 -11.70
N MET A 206 2.09 18.26 -11.86
CA MET A 206 1.62 17.81 -13.17
C MET A 206 1.79 19.00 -14.10
N ARG A 207 2.78 18.94 -14.99
CA ARG A 207 2.92 19.92 -16.06
C ARG A 207 1.66 19.80 -16.89
N HIS A 208 0.72 20.73 -16.68
CA HIS A 208 -0.38 20.91 -17.61
C HIS A 208 0.25 21.24 -18.96
N SER A 209 0.30 20.25 -19.84
CA SER A 209 0.55 20.48 -21.25
C SER A 209 -0.66 21.25 -21.75
N HIS A 210 -0.54 22.58 -21.76
CA HIS A 210 -1.34 23.43 -22.62
C HIS A 210 -0.94 23.11 -24.06
N ASP A 211 -1.50 22.03 -24.60
CA ASP A 211 -1.62 21.89 -26.04
C ASP A 211 -2.83 22.72 -26.43
N GLU A 212 -2.52 23.95 -26.87
CA GLU A 212 -3.41 24.78 -27.66
C GLU A 212 -3.76 24.03 -28.95
N LEU A 213 -5.06 23.82 -29.17
CA LEU A 213 -5.65 23.55 -30.47
C LEU A 213 -6.55 24.72 -30.85
#